data_AF-A0A9J7IGK3-F1
#
_entry.id   AF-A0A9J7IGK3-F1
#
_cell.length_a   1.000
_cell.length_b   1.000
_cell.length_c   1.000
_cell.angle_alpha   90.00
_cell.angle_beta   90.00
_cell.angle_gamma   90.00
#
_symmetry.space_group_name_H-M   'P 1'
#
loop_
_entity.id
_entity.type
_entity.pdbx_description
1 polymer ?
#
loop_
_entity_poly.entity_id
_entity_poly.type
_entity_poly.pdbx_seq_one_letter_code
_entity_poly.pdbx_strand_id
1 'polypeptide(L)' 'MCERCTESVHKQLYDLHQMEDYCRELKTGAARCPLCHDDVHLPLDGGWKLHLLSASGCPGNTRRRSKKSTSSS' A
#
# COMPACT_ATOMS: atom_id res chain seq x y z
N MET A 1 -4.06 11.33 -10.66
CA MET A 1 -3.61 9.94 -10.39
C MET A 1 -2.43 9.67 -11.31
N CYS A 2 -1.36 9.07 -10.80
CA CYS A 2 -0.20 8.71 -11.62
C CYS A 2 -0.52 7.45 -12.43
N GLU A 3 -0.32 7.49 -13.75
CA GLU A 3 -0.63 6.36 -14.64
C GLU A 3 0.38 5.21 -14.51
N ARG A 4 1.59 5.48 -13.99
CA ARG A 4 2.66 4.49 -13.81
C ARG A 4 2.49 3.64 -12.55
N CYS A 5 2.18 4.27 -11.42
CA CYS A 5 2.09 3.61 -10.12
C CYS A 5 0.67 3.54 -9.54
N THR A 6 -0.32 4.19 -10.19
CA THR A 6 -1.72 4.30 -9.77
C THR A 6 -1.98 5.12 -8.49
N GLU A 7 -0.97 5.80 -7.96
CA GLU A 7 -1.12 6.58 -6.73
C GLU A 7 -1.81 7.92 -6.95
N SER A 8 -2.47 8.39 -5.89
CA SER A 8 -3.02 9.74 -5.84
C SER A 8 -1.92 10.71 -5.44
N VAL A 9 -1.41 11.46 -6.41
CA VAL A 9 -0.31 12.43 -6.24
C VAL A 9 -0.86 13.84 -6.33
N HIS A 10 -0.41 14.73 -5.44
CA HIS A 10 -0.78 16.14 -5.47
C HIS A 10 -0.22 16.82 -6.73
N LYS A 11 -1.01 17.67 -7.39
CA LYS A 11 -0.64 18.26 -8.70
C LYS A 11 0.71 18.99 -8.67
N GLN A 12 1.03 19.68 -7.57
CA GLN A 12 2.29 20.41 -7.41
C GLN A 12 3.52 19.50 -7.27
N LEU A 13 3.33 18.23 -6.92
CA LEU A 13 4.40 17.25 -6.74
C LEU A 13 4.46 16.26 -7.90
N TYR A 14 3.58 16.40 -8.91
CA TYR A 14 3.46 15.41 -9.98
C TYR A 14 4.73 15.30 -10.82
N ASP A 15 5.31 16.43 -11.24
CA ASP A 15 6.57 16.46 -11.99
C ASP A 15 7.73 15.83 -11.21
N LEU A 16 7.85 16.13 -9.91
CA LEU A 16 8.85 15.52 -9.05
C LEU A 16 8.61 14.01 -8.90
N HIS A 17 7.35 13.62 -8.72
CA HIS A 17 6.96 12.22 -8.58
C HIS A 17 7.29 11.41 -9.83
N GLN A 18 7.17 11.96 -11.04
CA GLN A 18 7.48 11.23 -12.28
C GLN A 18 8.94 10.82 -12.43
N MET A 19 9.86 11.40 -11.63
CA MET A 19 11.25 10.95 -11.58
C MET A 19 11.34 9.53 -10.98
N GLU A 20 12.21 8.69 -11.56
CA GLU A 20 12.35 7.27 -11.18
C GLU A 20 12.59 7.03 -9.69
N ASP A 21 13.22 7.97 -9.00
CA ASP A 21 13.53 7.87 -7.58
C ASP A 21 12.26 7.90 -6.69
N TYR A 22 11.18 8.51 -7.19
CA TYR A 22 9.95 8.77 -6.42
C TYR A 22 8.72 8.02 -6.92
N CYS A 23 8.69 7.58 -8.18
CA CYS A 23 7.59 6.78 -8.74
C CYS A 23 8.04 5.37 -9.05
N ARG A 24 7.65 4.42 -8.19
CA ARG A 24 7.81 2.99 -8.48
C ARG A 24 6.65 2.50 -9.33
N GLU A 25 6.94 2.07 -10.56
CA GLU A 25 5.97 1.42 -11.45
C GLU A 25 5.22 0.27 -10.75
N LEU A 26 3.93 0.13 -11.05
CA LEU A 26 3.11 -0.96 -10.55
C LEU A 26 3.22 -2.18 -11.46
N LYS A 27 3.54 -3.34 -10.88
CA LYS A 27 3.60 -4.60 -11.63
C LYS A 27 2.22 -5.03 -12.11
N THR A 28 2.14 -5.64 -13.29
CA THR A 28 0.90 -6.22 -13.83
C THR A 28 0.26 -7.18 -12.83
N GLY A 29 -1.03 -7.01 -12.56
CA GLY A 29 -1.75 -7.83 -11.58
C GLY A 29 -1.46 -7.46 -10.11
N ALA A 30 -0.87 -6.31 -9.83
CA ALA A 30 -0.78 -5.76 -8.49
C ALA A 30 -1.68 -4.52 -8.33
N ALA A 31 -1.92 -4.12 -7.08
CA ALA A 31 -2.43 -2.81 -6.71
C ALA A 31 -1.51 -2.15 -5.69
N ARG A 32 -1.52 -0.82 -5.61
CA ARG A 32 -0.74 -0.08 -4.62
C ARG A 32 -1.58 0.17 -3.37
N CYS A 33 -1.05 -0.18 -2.19
CA CYS A 33 -1.73 0.08 -0.92
C CYS A 33 -1.58 1.56 -0.55
N PRO A 34 -2.67 2.34 -0.39
CA PRO A 34 -2.59 3.77 -0.04
C PRO A 34 -2.17 4.05 1.41
N LEU A 35 -2.06 3.01 2.25
CA LEU A 35 -1.69 3.15 3.65
C LEU A 35 -0.18 2.97 3.89
N CYS A 36 0.46 2.09 3.11
CA CYS A 36 1.88 1.78 3.28
C CYS A 36 2.68 1.87 1.97
N HIS A 37 2.04 2.19 0.86
CA HIS A 37 2.66 2.35 -0.46
C HIS A 37 3.37 1.07 -0.99
N ASP A 38 3.02 -0.11 -0.44
CA ASP A 38 3.47 -1.42 -0.93
C ASP A 38 2.56 -2.01 -2.00
N ASP A 39 3.11 -2.96 -2.77
CA ASP A 39 2.37 -3.70 -3.78
C ASP A 39 1.54 -4.81 -3.13
N VAL A 40 0.26 -4.86 -3.47
CA VAL A 40 -0.70 -5.90 -3.14
C VAL A 40 -0.86 -6.78 -4.36
N HIS A 41 -0.40 -8.02 -4.29
CA HIS A 41 -0.60 -9.00 -5.37
C HIS A 41 -2.09 -9.34 -5.49
N LEU A 42 -2.67 -9.08 -6.66
CA LEU A 42 -4.08 -9.35 -6.99
C LEU A 42 -4.38 -10.64 -7.78
N PRO A 43 -3.43 -11.44 -8.34
CA PRO A 43 -3.83 -12.64 -9.08
C PRO A 43 -4.42 -13.73 -8.18
N LEU A 44 -4.41 -13.52 -6.86
CA LEU A 44 -5.03 -14.38 -5.86
C LEU A 44 -6.29 -13.70 -5.32
N ASP A 45 -7.44 -14.36 -5.46
CA ASP A 45 -8.68 -13.93 -4.84
C ASP A 45 -8.44 -13.74 -3.32
N GLY A 46 -8.62 -12.51 -2.85
CA GLY A 46 -8.30 -12.15 -1.46
C GLY A 46 -6.92 -11.53 -1.20
N GLY A 47 -6.15 -11.09 -2.21
CA GLY A 47 -4.89 -10.36 -2.01
C GLY A 47 -5.01 -9.18 -1.03
N TRP A 48 -6.07 -8.37 -1.14
CA TRP A 48 -6.40 -7.32 -0.17
C TRP A 48 -6.73 -7.85 1.22
N LYS A 49 -7.48 -8.96 1.29
CA LYS A 49 -7.83 -9.59 2.56
C LYS A 49 -6.58 -10.08 3.27
N LEU A 50 -5.66 -10.73 2.55
CA LEU A 50 -4.38 -11.17 3.11
C LEU A 50 -3.54 -9.97 3.56
N HIS A 51 -3.38 -8.95 2.71
CA HIS A 51 -2.58 -7.77 3.05
C HIS A 51 -3.16 -7.02 4.25
N LEU A 52 -4.48 -6.82 4.32
CA LEU A 52 -5.11 -6.07 5.42
C LEU A 52 -5.35 -6.90 6.67
N LEU A 53 -5.49 -8.23 6.55
CA LEU A 53 -5.88 -9.13 7.66
C LEU A 53 -4.78 -10.09 8.16
N SER A 54 -3.65 -10.26 7.46
CA SER A 54 -2.55 -11.12 7.93
C SER A 54 -1.76 -10.49 9.07
N ALA A 55 -1.21 -11.31 9.98
CA ALA A 55 -0.36 -10.87 11.09
C ALA A 55 0.84 -10.04 10.60
N SER A 56 1.44 -10.44 9.47
CA SER A 56 2.52 -9.72 8.76
C SER A 56 1.98 -8.82 7.65
N GLY A 57 0.73 -8.38 7.76
CA GLY A 57 0.05 -7.55 6.76
C GLY A 57 0.48 -6.08 6.78
N CYS A 58 -0.40 -5.21 6.30
CA CYS A 58 -0.18 -3.79 6.09
C CYS A 58 0.35 -3.08 7.34
N PRO A 59 1.59 -2.54 7.33
CA PRO A 59 2.14 -1.80 8.47
C PRO A 59 1.44 -0.45 8.67
N GLY A 60 0.86 0.12 7.61
CA GLY A 60 0.08 1.36 7.66
C GLY A 60 -1.34 1.20 8.21
N ASN A 61 -1.81 -0.03 8.46
CA ASN A 61 -3.17 -0.28 8.97
C ASN A 61 -3.25 -0.05 10.50
N THR A 62 -3.46 1.20 10.90
CA THR A 62 -3.54 1.63 12.32
C THR A 62 -4.67 0.96 13.11
N ARG A 63 -5.74 0.51 12.45
CA ARG A 63 -6.84 -0.24 13.10
C ARG A 63 -6.38 -1.57 13.70
N ARG A 64 -5.29 -2.16 13.18
CA ARG A 64 -4.65 -3.34 13.79
C ARG A 64 -3.86 -3.00 15.04
N ARG A 65 -3.17 -1.86 15.03
CA ARG A 65 -2.31 -1.45 16.14
C ARG A 65 -3.11 -1.20 17.42
N SER A 66 -4.37 -0.79 17.29
CA SER A 66 -5.29 -0.60 18.42
C SER A 66 -5.68 -1.90 19.15
N LYS A 67 -5.38 -3.10 18.61
CA LYS A 67 -5.64 -4.37 19.30
C LYS A 67 -4.44 -4.88 20.13
N LYS A 68 -3.32 -4.16 20.16
CA LYS A 68 -2.14 -4.52 20.96
C LYS A 68 -2.02 -3.69 22.25
N SER A 69 -3.14 -3.52 22.93
CA SER A 69 -3.21 -2.91 24.26
C SER A 69 -4.16 -3.69 25.16
N THR A 70 -3.99 -5.01 25.25
CA THR A 70 -4.38 -5.88 26.38
C THR A 70 -3.88 -7.30 26.10
N SER A 71 -2.64 -7.61 26.45
CA SER A 71 -2.28 -8.92 26.99
C SER A 71 -0.98 -8.75 27.77
N SER A 72 -1.17 -8.68 29.08
CA SER A 72 -0.14 -8.84 30.09
C SER A 72 0.70 -10.09 29.84
N SER A 73 2.00 -9.99 30.11
CA SER A 73 2.71 -10.88 31.04
C SER A 73 4.08 -10.29 31.37
#